data_AF-A0A812SLT1-F1
#
_entry.id   AF-A0A812SLT1-F1
#
_cell.length_a   1.000
_cell.length_b   1.000
_cell.length_c   1.000
_cell.angle_alpha   90.00
_cell.angle_beta   90.00
_cell.angle_gamma   90.00
#
_symmetry.space_group_name_H-M   'P 1'
#
loop_
_entity.id
_entity.type
_entity.pdbx_description
1 polymer ?
#
loop_
_entity_poly.entity_id
_entity_poly.type
_entity_poly.pdbx_seq_one_letter_code
_entity_poly.pdbx_strand_id
1 'polypeptide(L)'
;ESERRALSVHYINGGFISLVEKEGLSRDTPIYGLEEKVIRGHSATTCCPRYGCSGSAFVDAIIGEDNVGPATHMLSYTWSYRIGDIADTLMKWCGSAKPSLDPKRVYVWMCCVCVNQHWVRQAVRSGQDVPFEEFKRVFEGRVRSIGRVLALMMP
;
A
#
# COMPACT_ATOMS: atom_id res chain seq x y z
N GLU A 1 -7.59 -14.45 -4.29
CA GLU A 1 -7.47 -13.21 -5.09
C GLU A 1 -6.97 -11.98 -4.32
N SER A 2 -7.41 -11.71 -3.07
CA SER A 2 -6.95 -10.54 -2.28
C SER A 2 -5.43 -10.44 -2.08
N GLU A 3 -4.72 -11.58 -2.04
CA GLU A 3 -3.28 -11.65 -1.75
C GLU A 3 -2.36 -10.86 -2.69
N ARG A 4 -2.78 -10.65 -3.94
CA ARG A 4 -2.00 -9.90 -4.94
C ARG A 4 -2.62 -8.55 -5.26
N ARG A 5 -3.58 -8.05 -4.49
CA ARG A 5 -4.16 -6.73 -4.76
C ARG A 5 -3.16 -5.62 -4.44
N ALA A 6 -3.11 -4.62 -5.31
CA ALA A 6 -2.26 -3.45 -5.21
C ALA A 6 -2.97 -2.23 -5.79
N LEU A 7 -2.58 -1.05 -5.33
CA LEU A 7 -3.10 0.22 -5.85
C LEU A 7 -2.41 0.55 -7.18
N SER A 8 -3.15 1.13 -8.12
CA SER A 8 -2.54 1.69 -9.32
C SER A 8 -1.70 2.92 -8.97
N VAL A 9 -0.66 3.21 -9.77
CA VAL A 9 0.10 4.47 -9.64
C VAL A 9 -0.82 5.68 -9.81
N HIS A 10 -1.80 5.58 -10.73
CA HIS A 10 -2.84 6.59 -10.92
C HIS A 10 -3.58 6.90 -9.61
N TYR A 11 -4.05 5.87 -8.89
CA TYR A 11 -4.79 6.05 -7.65
C TYR A 11 -3.90 6.54 -6.51
N ILE A 12 -2.66 6.05 -6.43
CA ILE A 12 -1.70 6.54 -5.43
C ILE A 12 -1.51 8.04 -5.55
N ASN A 13 -1.36 8.58 -6.76
CA ASN A 13 -1.14 10.02 -6.97
C ASN A 13 -2.42 10.88 -6.95
N GLY A 14 -3.57 10.29 -7.25
CA GLY A 14 -4.87 10.96 -7.20
C GLY A 14 -5.66 10.60 -5.96
N GLY A 15 -6.46 9.53 -6.05
CA GLY A 15 -7.44 9.14 -5.03
C GLY A 15 -6.87 8.96 -3.63
N PHE A 16 -5.69 8.36 -3.49
CA PHE A 16 -5.07 8.17 -2.18
C PHE A 16 -4.61 9.50 -1.57
N ILE A 17 -4.01 10.40 -2.37
CA ILE A 17 -3.66 11.75 -1.90
C ILE A 17 -4.92 12.53 -1.49
N SER A 18 -5.99 12.47 -2.29
CA SER A 18 -7.25 13.14 -1.94
C SER A 18 -7.85 12.62 -0.62
N LEU A 19 -7.67 11.33 -0.31
CA LEU A 19 -8.06 10.78 1.00
C LEU A 19 -7.18 11.31 2.14
N VAL A 20 -5.87 11.42 1.93
CA VAL A 20 -4.95 12.02 2.92
C VAL A 20 -5.35 13.47 3.23
N GLU A 21 -5.61 14.27 2.21
CA GLU A 21 -6.03 15.68 2.34
C GLU A 21 -7.38 15.82 3.03
N LYS A 22 -8.34 14.93 2.75
CA LYS A 22 -9.66 14.92 3.39
C LYS A 22 -9.57 14.70 4.91
N GLU A 23 -8.58 13.93 5.37
CA GLU A 23 -8.31 13.72 6.80
C GLU A 23 -7.49 14.85 7.44
N GLY A 24 -7.29 15.97 6.73
CA GLY A 24 -6.56 17.14 7.19
C GLY A 24 -5.04 16.95 7.23
N LEU A 25 -4.51 15.95 6.52
CA LEU A 25 -3.09 15.68 6.41
C LEU A 25 -2.55 16.22 5.08
N SER A 26 -1.24 16.44 4.99
CA SER A 26 -0.60 16.92 3.76
C SER A 26 0.14 15.82 3.02
N ARG A 27 0.50 16.11 1.75
CA ARG A 27 1.40 15.28 0.95
C ARG A 27 2.77 15.05 1.60
N ASP A 28 3.19 15.94 2.51
CA ASP A 28 4.44 15.81 3.27
C ASP A 28 4.36 14.82 4.44
N THR A 29 3.16 14.29 4.72
CA THR A 29 2.98 13.36 5.82
C THR A 29 3.72 12.05 5.52
N PRO A 30 4.58 11.57 6.44
CA PRO A 30 5.23 10.29 6.30
C PRO A 30 4.22 9.14 6.41
N ILE A 31 4.52 8.00 5.79
CA ILE A 31 3.61 6.83 5.77
C ILE A 31 3.19 6.38 7.17
N TYR A 32 4.10 6.39 8.16
CA TYR A 32 3.72 6.05 9.54
C TYR A 32 2.65 6.99 10.13
N GLY A 33 2.60 8.25 9.68
CA GLY A 33 1.61 9.24 10.10
C GLY A 33 0.24 9.04 9.46
N LEU A 34 0.17 8.26 8.36
CA LEU A 34 -1.08 7.94 7.67
C LEU A 34 -1.77 6.69 8.22
N GLU A 35 -1.04 5.86 8.94
CA GLU A 35 -1.46 4.50 9.32
C GLU A 35 -2.81 4.47 10.05
N GLU A 36 -2.97 5.32 11.06
CA GLU A 36 -4.18 5.31 11.87
C GLU A 36 -5.36 5.99 11.18
N LYS A 37 -5.21 7.27 10.80
CA LYS A 37 -6.32 8.09 10.32
C LYS A 37 -6.76 7.71 8.91
N VAL A 38 -5.83 7.42 8.01
CA VAL A 38 -6.13 7.16 6.60
C VAL A 38 -6.25 5.67 6.34
N ILE A 39 -5.21 4.90 6.66
CA ILE A 39 -5.13 3.48 6.24
C ILE A 39 -6.11 2.62 7.04
N ARG A 40 -6.02 2.61 8.38
CA ARG A 40 -6.97 1.90 9.22
C ARG A 40 -8.32 2.58 9.26
N GLY A 41 -8.36 3.91 9.36
CA GLY A 41 -9.61 4.67 9.40
C GLY A 41 -10.54 4.36 8.23
N HIS A 42 -10.00 4.33 7.01
CA HIS A 42 -10.81 4.07 5.80
C HIS A 42 -11.31 2.61 5.70
N SER A 43 -10.52 1.65 6.20
CA SER A 43 -10.81 0.21 6.08
C SER A 43 -11.50 -0.41 7.30
N ALA A 44 -11.78 0.39 8.33
CA ALA A 44 -12.28 -0.08 9.63
C ALA A 44 -13.62 -0.82 9.56
N THR A 45 -14.54 -0.35 8.71
CA THR A 45 -15.87 -0.94 8.54
C THR A 45 -15.92 -1.96 7.40
N THR A 46 -14.85 -2.06 6.60
CA THR A 46 -14.80 -3.01 5.49
C THR A 46 -14.49 -4.39 6.03
N CYS A 47 -15.33 -5.35 5.67
CA CYS A 47 -15.15 -6.75 6.04
C CYS A 47 -13.88 -7.31 5.40
N CYS A 48 -13.00 -7.91 6.21
CA CYS A 48 -11.79 -8.53 5.72
C CYS A 48 -12.14 -9.79 4.92
N PRO A 49 -11.77 -9.89 3.63
CA PRO A 49 -12.09 -11.06 2.80
C PRO A 49 -11.40 -12.34 3.28
N ARG A 50 -10.43 -12.26 4.19
CA ARG A 50 -9.68 -13.41 4.73
C ARG A 50 -10.28 -13.97 6.01
N TYR A 51 -10.90 -13.12 6.84
CA TYR A 51 -11.32 -13.50 8.19
C TYR A 51 -12.79 -13.22 8.47
N GLY A 52 -13.54 -12.58 7.56
CA GLY A 52 -14.96 -12.31 7.71
C GLY A 52 -15.32 -11.28 8.79
N CYS A 53 -14.32 -10.67 9.43
CA CYS A 53 -14.47 -9.67 10.49
C CYS A 53 -14.23 -8.24 9.97
N SER A 54 -14.74 -7.23 10.68
CA SER A 54 -14.46 -5.81 10.41
C SER A 54 -12.97 -5.49 10.53
N GLY A 55 -12.46 -4.65 9.63
CA GLY A 55 -11.05 -4.26 9.57
C GLY A 55 -10.29 -5.07 8.51
N SER A 56 -10.33 -4.58 7.27
CA SER A 56 -9.62 -5.17 6.13
C SER A 56 -8.28 -4.47 5.86
N ALA A 57 -7.46 -5.02 4.96
CA ALA A 57 -6.35 -4.23 4.42
C ALA A 57 -6.93 -3.07 3.61
N PHE A 58 -6.27 -1.90 3.61
CA PHE A 58 -6.76 -0.73 2.90
C PHE A 58 -7.08 -1.02 1.42
N VAL A 59 -6.22 -1.80 0.75
CA VAL A 59 -6.41 -2.19 -0.66
C VAL A 59 -7.69 -3.00 -0.93
N ASP A 60 -8.23 -3.69 0.08
CA ASP A 60 -9.47 -4.47 -0.06
C ASP A 60 -10.71 -3.56 -0.02
N ALA A 61 -10.62 -2.36 0.57
CA ALA A 61 -11.69 -1.36 0.61
C ALA A 61 -11.80 -0.53 -0.70
N ILE A 62 -10.78 -0.57 -1.54
CA ILE A 62 -10.75 0.20 -2.80
C ILE A 62 -11.46 -0.56 -3.92
N ILE A 63 -12.19 0.17 -4.76
CA ILE A 63 -12.92 -0.35 -5.92
C ILE A 63 -12.54 0.43 -7.20
N GLY A 64 -12.77 -0.19 -8.36
CA GLY A 64 -12.50 0.39 -9.68
C GLY A 64 -11.22 -0.16 -10.32
N GLU A 65 -11.33 -0.57 -11.58
CA GLU A 65 -10.23 -1.21 -12.33
C GLU A 65 -9.02 -0.29 -12.52
N ASP A 66 -9.25 1.01 -12.61
CA ASP A 66 -8.19 2.03 -12.70
C ASP A 66 -7.55 2.34 -11.34
N ASN A 67 -8.10 1.82 -10.24
CA ASN A 67 -7.65 2.12 -8.87
C ASN A 67 -6.92 0.96 -8.20
N VAL A 68 -7.40 -0.25 -8.44
CA VAL A 68 -6.90 -1.46 -7.78
C VAL A 68 -6.90 -2.63 -8.76
N GLY A 69 -5.88 -3.47 -8.64
CA GLY A 69 -5.69 -4.61 -9.54
C GLY A 69 -4.60 -5.56 -9.04
N PRO A 70 -4.23 -6.57 -9.83
CA PRO A 70 -3.15 -7.49 -9.49
C PRO A 70 -1.81 -6.77 -9.53
N ALA A 71 -1.01 -6.94 -8.46
CA ALA A 71 0.28 -6.33 -8.27
C ALA A 71 1.23 -6.68 -9.41
N THR A 72 1.73 -5.65 -10.08
CA THR A 72 2.72 -5.74 -11.15
C THR A 72 4.14 -5.52 -10.63
N HIS A 73 4.26 -4.74 -9.55
CA HIS A 73 5.52 -4.36 -8.91
C HIS A 73 5.33 -4.33 -7.40
N MET A 74 6.41 -4.60 -6.68
CA MET A 74 6.51 -4.39 -5.24
C MET A 74 7.37 -3.16 -4.97
N LEU A 75 6.89 -2.23 -4.15
CA LEU A 75 7.67 -1.08 -3.72
C LEU A 75 8.50 -1.45 -2.48
N SER A 76 9.81 -1.26 -2.58
CA SER A 76 10.72 -1.23 -1.44
C SER A 76 10.95 0.24 -1.06
N TYR A 77 10.51 0.61 0.14
CA TYR A 77 10.53 1.99 0.67
C TYR A 77 10.55 1.95 2.20
N THR A 78 10.82 3.09 2.84
CA THR A 78 10.74 3.23 4.30
C THR A 78 9.46 3.96 4.71
N TRP A 79 8.93 3.66 5.90
CA TRP A 79 7.72 4.32 6.40
C TRP A 79 7.93 5.80 6.75
N SER A 80 9.17 6.28 6.81
CA SER A 80 9.52 7.68 7.01
C SER A 80 9.43 8.52 5.73
N TYR A 81 9.32 7.89 4.55
CA TYR A 81 9.15 8.62 3.30
C TYR A 81 7.78 9.29 3.23
N ARG A 82 7.73 10.48 2.63
CA ARG A 82 6.51 11.26 2.46
C ARG A 82 5.66 10.65 1.35
N ILE A 83 4.34 10.68 1.52
CA ILE A 83 3.44 10.09 0.53
C ILE A 83 3.49 10.82 -0.82
N GLY A 84 3.68 12.15 -0.80
CA GLY A 84 3.86 12.95 -2.00
C GLY A 84 5.08 12.51 -2.81
N ASP A 85 6.23 12.33 -2.14
CA ASP A 85 7.47 11.90 -2.79
C ASP A 85 7.32 10.51 -3.43
N ILE A 86 6.66 9.58 -2.74
CA ILE A 86 6.35 8.25 -3.28
C ILE A 86 5.49 8.37 -4.53
N ALA A 87 4.40 9.14 -4.46
CA ALA A 87 3.44 9.28 -5.55
C ALA A 87 4.07 9.94 -6.79
N ASP A 88 4.77 11.05 -6.60
CA ASP A 88 5.43 11.80 -7.68
C ASP A 88 6.56 10.98 -8.32
N THR A 89 7.32 10.25 -7.51
CA THR A 89 8.40 9.40 -8.03
C THR A 89 7.85 8.26 -8.88
N LEU A 90 6.76 7.59 -8.46
CA LEU A 90 6.14 6.52 -9.23
C LEU A 90 5.54 7.04 -10.54
N MET A 91 4.88 8.20 -10.52
CA MET A 91 4.38 8.87 -11.73
C MET A 91 5.52 9.21 -12.69
N LYS A 92 6.60 9.81 -12.18
CA LYS A 92 7.78 10.16 -12.97
C LYS A 92 8.45 8.92 -13.56
N TRP A 93 8.55 7.84 -12.79
CA TRP A 93 9.10 6.57 -13.26
C TRP A 93 8.26 5.95 -14.38
N CYS A 94 6.93 5.97 -14.28
CA CYS A 94 6.05 5.50 -15.36
C CYS A 94 6.28 6.30 -16.66
N GLY A 95 6.47 7.61 -16.56
CA GLY A 95 6.76 8.48 -17.70
C GLY A 95 8.17 8.34 -18.28
N SER A 96 9.16 7.97 -17.46
CA SER A 96 10.56 7.83 -17.90
C SER A 96 10.93 6.42 -18.39
N ALA A 97 10.07 5.44 -18.15
CA ALA A 97 10.21 4.09 -18.68
C ALA A 97 10.22 4.07 -20.23
N LYS A 98 10.85 3.06 -20.82
CA LYS A 98 10.90 2.86 -22.28
C LYS A 98 10.39 1.45 -22.64
N PRO A 99 9.21 1.32 -23.26
CA PRO A 99 8.22 2.37 -23.53
C PRO A 99 7.63 2.96 -22.24
N SER A 100 6.99 4.12 -22.33
CA SER A 100 6.27 4.69 -21.18
C SER A 100 5.19 3.72 -20.70
N LEU A 101 5.01 3.67 -19.38
CA LEU A 101 4.00 2.81 -18.76
C LEU A 101 2.74 3.63 -18.48
N ASP A 102 1.56 3.02 -18.67
CA ASP A 102 0.29 3.63 -18.27
C ASP A 102 0.12 3.54 -16.74
N PRO A 103 0.08 4.67 -16.00
CA PRO A 103 -0.07 4.66 -14.54
C PRO A 103 -1.36 3.99 -14.04
N LYS A 104 -2.40 3.87 -14.88
CA LYS A 104 -3.66 3.17 -14.55
C LYS A 104 -3.53 1.65 -14.59
N ARG A 105 -2.48 1.13 -15.25
CA ARG A 105 -2.22 -0.31 -15.43
C ARG A 105 -0.95 -0.79 -14.74
N VAL A 106 -0.29 0.10 -14.00
CA VAL A 106 0.82 -0.25 -13.11
C VAL A 106 0.32 -0.28 -11.68
N TYR A 107 0.19 -1.49 -11.14
CA TYR A 107 -0.27 -1.72 -9.77
C TYR A 107 0.91 -2.02 -8.86
N VAL A 108 1.09 -1.21 -7.82
CA VAL A 108 2.24 -1.22 -6.93
C VAL A 108 1.83 -1.72 -5.55
N TRP A 109 2.39 -2.85 -5.16
CA TRP A 109 2.20 -3.40 -3.82
C TRP A 109 3.03 -2.60 -2.81
N MET A 110 2.36 -2.04 -1.81
CA MET A 110 2.98 -1.29 -0.72
C MET A 110 2.55 -1.90 0.60
N CYS A 111 3.50 -2.19 1.48
CA CYS A 111 3.21 -2.94 2.69
C CYS A 111 2.19 -2.24 3.61
N CYS A 112 2.20 -0.91 3.68
CA CYS A 112 1.27 -0.17 4.55
C CYS A 112 -0.21 -0.34 4.15
N VAL A 113 -0.53 -0.49 2.86
CA VAL A 113 -1.92 -0.60 2.37
C VAL A 113 -2.33 -2.04 2.03
N CYS A 114 -1.38 -2.90 1.70
CA CYS A 114 -1.65 -4.29 1.29
C CYS A 114 -1.57 -5.30 2.45
N VAL A 115 -0.88 -4.95 3.54
CA VAL A 115 -0.93 -5.72 4.80
C VAL A 115 -2.09 -5.20 5.64
N ASN A 116 -2.84 -6.11 6.27
CA ASN A 116 -3.93 -5.72 7.15
C ASN A 116 -3.37 -5.13 8.45
N GLN A 117 -3.33 -3.79 8.53
CA GLN A 117 -2.79 -3.06 9.68
C GLN A 117 -3.63 -3.25 10.94
N HIS A 118 -4.93 -3.54 10.83
CA HIS A 118 -5.77 -3.84 11.99
C HIS A 118 -5.28 -5.10 12.71
N TRP A 119 -4.98 -6.14 11.95
CA TRP A 119 -4.45 -7.40 12.50
C TRP A 119 -3.07 -7.22 13.13
N VAL A 120 -2.16 -6.48 12.46
CA VAL A 120 -0.83 -6.17 13.01
C VAL A 120 -0.94 -5.44 14.35
N ARG A 121 -1.82 -4.43 14.45
CA ARG A 121 -2.04 -3.70 15.70
C ARG A 121 -2.69 -4.57 16.78
N GLN A 122 -3.60 -5.47 16.42
CA GLN A 122 -4.21 -6.40 17.37
C GLN A 122 -3.16 -7.37 17.95
N ALA A 123 -2.31 -7.95 17.10
CA ALA A 123 -1.23 -8.84 17.52
C ALA A 123 -0.30 -8.14 18.53
N VAL A 124 0.20 -6.94 18.17
CA VAL A 124 1.05 -6.12 19.04
C VAL A 124 0.37 -5.80 20.38
N ARG A 125 -0.92 -5.42 20.37
CA ARG A 125 -1.67 -5.13 21.61
C ARG A 125 -1.86 -6.35 22.50
N SER A 126 -1.95 -7.53 21.92
CA SER A 126 -2.07 -8.79 22.66
C SER A 126 -0.73 -9.29 23.22
N GLY A 127 0.35 -8.53 23.08
CA GLY A 127 1.70 -8.93 23.50
C GLY A 127 2.29 -10.04 22.62
N GLN A 128 1.69 -10.31 21.45
CA GLN A 128 2.26 -11.19 20.46
C GLN A 128 3.28 -10.38 19.66
N ASP A 129 4.57 -10.65 19.90
CA ASP A 129 5.60 -10.29 18.93
C ASP A 129 5.34 -11.14 17.69
N VAL A 130 4.92 -10.50 16.59
CA VAL A 130 4.87 -11.18 15.29
C VAL A 130 6.33 -11.50 14.93
N PRO A 131 6.73 -12.78 14.90
CA PRO A 131 8.13 -13.12 14.72
C PRO A 131 8.64 -12.59 13.38
N PHE A 132 9.89 -12.13 13.34
CA PHE A 132 10.50 -11.66 12.10
C PHE A 132 10.35 -12.66 10.95
N GLU A 133 10.44 -13.96 11.22
CA GLU A 133 10.27 -15.01 10.21
C GLU A 133 8.86 -15.03 9.59
N GLU A 134 7.82 -14.62 10.32
CA GLU A 134 6.48 -14.51 9.76
C GLU A 134 6.37 -13.32 8.81
N PHE A 135 6.90 -12.15 9.20
CA PHE A 135 7.00 -11.00 8.31
C PHE A 135 7.83 -11.33 7.08
N LYS A 136 9.00 -11.93 7.27
CA LYS A 136 9.88 -12.36 6.18
C LYS A 136 9.17 -13.32 5.25
N ARG A 137 8.46 -14.33 5.76
CA ARG A 137 7.69 -15.28 4.92
C ARG A 137 6.65 -14.57 4.06
N VAL A 138 5.90 -13.62 4.64
CA VAL A 138 4.91 -12.83 3.89
C VAL A 138 5.61 -11.98 2.83
N PHE A 139 6.63 -11.21 3.20
CA PHE A 139 7.35 -10.34 2.27
C PHE A 139 8.05 -11.13 1.17
N GLU A 140 8.78 -12.19 1.51
CA GLU A 140 9.47 -13.07 0.57
C GLU A 140 8.49 -13.73 -0.41
N GLY A 141 7.35 -14.21 0.09
CA GLY A 141 6.28 -14.74 -0.75
C GLY A 141 5.77 -13.69 -1.76
N ARG A 142 5.63 -12.42 -1.34
CA ARG A 142 5.23 -11.33 -2.23
C ARG A 142 6.31 -10.98 -3.25
N VAL A 143 7.57 -10.82 -2.82
CA VAL A 143 8.70 -10.58 -3.72
C VAL A 143 8.78 -11.67 -4.79
N ARG A 144 8.75 -12.95 -4.39
CA ARG A 144 8.85 -14.09 -5.31
C ARG A 144 7.65 -14.17 -6.26
N SER A 145 6.43 -13.91 -5.76
CA SER A 145 5.21 -14.03 -6.57
C SER A 145 4.98 -12.87 -7.54
N ILE A 146 5.40 -11.64 -7.19
CA ILE A 146 5.29 -10.47 -8.06
C ILE A 146 6.48 -10.43 -9.05
N GLY A 147 7.68 -10.80 -8.60
CA GLY A 147 8.86 -10.95 -9.45
C GLY A 147 9.51 -9.65 -9.91
N ARG A 148 8.96 -8.49 -9.54
CA ARG A 148 9.50 -7.16 -9.88
C ARG A 148 9.50 -6.26 -8.67
N VAL A 149 10.66 -5.72 -8.32
CA VAL A 149 10.85 -4.83 -7.16
C VAL A 149 11.31 -3.46 -7.65
N LEU A 150 10.63 -2.42 -7.18
CA LEU A 150 11.03 -1.02 -7.35
C LEU A 150 11.64 -0.55 -6.03
N ALA A 151 12.94 -0.26 -6.04
CA ALA A 151 13.60 0.35 -4.89
C ALA A 151 13.48 1.87 -4.98
N LEU A 152 12.69 2.45 -4.07
CA LEU A 152 12.62 3.89 -3.92
C LEU A 152 13.79 4.34 -3.03
N MET A 153 14.60 5.26 -3.55
CA MET A 153 15.74 5.83 -2.83
C MET A 153 15.55 7.34 -2.79
N MET A 154 15.59 7.91 -1.59
CA MET A 154 15.73 9.35 -1.42
C MET A 154 17.23 9.72 -1.36
N PRO A 155 17.64 10.87 -1.93
CA PRO A 155 19.02 11.34 -1.91
C PRO A 155 19.61 11.49 -0.51
#